data_AF-A0A937MH10-F1
#
_entry.id   AF-A0A937MH10-F1
#
_cell.length_a   1.000
_cell.length_b   1.000
_cell.length_c   1.000
_cell.angle_alpha   90.00
_cell.angle_beta   90.00
_cell.angle_gamma   90.00
#
_symmetry.space_group_name_H-M   'P 1'
#
loop_
_entity.id
_entity.type
_entity.pdbx_description
1 polymer ?
#
loop_
_entity_poly.entity_id
_entity_poly.type
_entity_poly.pdbx_seq_one_letter_code
_entity_poly.pdbx_strand_id
1 'polypeptide(L)' 'MTNDEWHAYVTREAAKAIGEWLEGRGRLHQPIQNLKMTELDAMASNAISRFIVLASHRIKEQPEGNEDLTQLLLG' A
#
# COMPACT_ATOMS: atom_id res chain seq x y z
N MET A 1 1.19 1.69 18.53
CA MET A 1 0.39 2.47 17.56
C MET A 1 -1.01 1.89 17.58
N THR A 2 -2.04 2.71 17.73
CA THR A 2 -3.45 2.25 17.67
C THR A 2 -3.78 1.79 16.25
N ASN A 3 -4.93 1.14 16.07
CA ASN A 3 -5.37 0.72 14.73
C ASN A 3 -5.63 1.92 13.80
N ASP A 4 -6.18 3.02 14.33
CA ASP A 4 -6.41 4.24 13.56
C ASP A 4 -5.10 4.90 13.12
N GLU A 5 -4.13 5.00 14.05
CA GLU A 5 -2.80 5.52 13.74
C GLU A 5 -2.07 4.66 12.71
N TRP A 6 -2.20 3.33 12.81
CA TRP A 6 -1.62 2.43 11.82
C TRP A 6 -2.27 2.56 10.45
N HIS A 7 -3.59 2.65 10.41
CA HIS A 7 -4.33 2.84 9.16
C HIS A 7 -3.92 4.14 8.47
N ALA A 8 -3.79 5.24 9.22
CA ALA A 8 -3.30 6.52 8.71
C ALA A 8 -1.84 6.41 8.20
N TYR A 9 -0.99 5.71 8.94
CA TYR A 9 0.40 5.46 8.55
C TYR A 9 0.50 4.68 7.23
N VAL A 10 -0.15 3.51 7.13
CA VAL A 10 -0.07 2.69 5.91
C VAL A 10 -0.73 3.36 4.70
N THR A 11 -1.78 4.16 4.92
CA THR A 11 -2.39 4.98 3.87
C THR A 11 -1.38 5.99 3.30
N ARG A 12 -0.62 6.67 4.19
CA ARG A 12 0.42 7.61 3.76
C ARG A 12 1.54 6.90 3.01
N GLU A 13 1.96 5.73 3.46
CA GLU A 13 3.01 4.96 2.79
C GLU A 13 2.58 4.42 1.43
N ALA A 14 1.32 3.99 1.30
CA ALA A 14 0.73 3.62 0.01
C ALA A 14 0.69 4.81 -0.95
N ALA A 15 0.27 5.99 -0.48
CA ALA A 15 0.26 7.21 -1.29
C ALA A 15 1.67 7.61 -1.77
N LYS A 16 2.69 7.45 -0.93
CA LYS A 16 4.10 7.67 -1.33
C LYS A 16 4.53 6.69 -2.41
N ALA A 17 4.24 5.40 -2.22
CA ALA A 17 4.56 4.37 -3.22
C ALA A 17 3.91 4.67 -4.58
N ILE A 18 2.67 5.18 -4.59
CA ILE A 18 2.02 5.65 -5.82
C ILE A 18 2.82 6.79 -6.47
N GLY A 19 3.25 7.78 -5.68
CA GLY A 19 4.07 8.90 -6.15
C GLY A 19 5.41 8.46 -6.76
N GLU A 20 6.15 7.59 -6.06
CA GLU A 20 7.44 7.05 -6.53
C GLU A 20 7.28 6.29 -7.86
N TRP A 21 6.22 5.50 -7.99
CA TRP A 21 5.91 4.79 -9.22
C TRP A 21 5.56 5.76 -10.37
N LEU A 22 4.83 6.84 -10.08
CA LEU A 22 4.56 7.89 -11.06
C LEU A 22 5.85 8.57 -11.52
N GLU A 23 6.76 8.89 -10.60
CA GLU A 23 8.04 9.51 -10.93
C GLU A 23 8.88 8.64 -11.87
N GLY A 24 8.98 7.32 -11.59
CA GLY A 24 9.68 6.36 -12.45
C GLY A 24 9.10 6.25 -13.86
N ARG A 25 7.84 6.65 -14.05
CA ARG A 25 7.14 6.65 -15.34
C ARG A 25 7.14 8.02 -16.04
N GLY A 26 7.82 9.02 -15.49
CA GLY A 26 7.82 10.37 -16.06
C GLY A 26 6.61 11.22 -15.65
N ARG A 27 6.04 10.95 -14.47
CA ARG A 27 4.87 11.62 -13.86
C ARG A 27 3.57 11.35 -14.61
N LEU A 28 2.51 12.08 -14.24
CA LEU A 28 1.22 12.03 -14.92
C LEU A 28 1.32 12.74 -16.27
N HIS A 29 1.35 11.98 -17.35
CA HIS A 29 1.28 12.48 -18.74
C HIS A 29 -0.17 12.78 -19.18
N GLN A 30 -1.16 12.29 -18.42
CA GLN A 30 -2.58 12.48 -18.65
C GLN A 30 -3.35 12.43 -17.32
N PRO A 31 -4.61 12.89 -17.27
CA PRO A 31 -5.46 12.73 -16.09
C PRO A 31 -5.59 11.27 -15.66
N ILE A 32 -5.69 11.01 -14.34
CA ILE A 32 -5.78 9.64 -13.79
C ILE A 32 -6.94 8.85 -14.41
N GLN A 33 -8.08 9.50 -14.62
CA GLN A 33 -9.27 8.85 -15.22
C GLN A 33 -9.07 8.37 -16.67
N ASN A 34 -8.02 8.84 -17.35
CA ASN A 34 -7.69 8.44 -18.73
C ASN A 34 -6.60 7.35 -18.79
N LEU A 35 -6.03 6.96 -17.65
CA LEU A 35 -5.04 5.88 -17.59
C LEU A 35 -5.69 4.55 -18.04
N LYS A 36 -4.90 3.71 -18.72
CA LYS A 36 -5.34 2.36 -19.07
C LYS A 36 -5.51 1.52 -17.81
N MET A 37 -6.39 0.52 -17.86
CA MET A 37 -6.57 -0.38 -16.71
C MET A 37 -5.25 -1.03 -16.28
N THR A 38 -4.40 -1.44 -17.22
CA THR A 38 -3.06 -1.98 -16.92
C THR A 38 -2.17 -1.02 -16.14
N GLU A 39 -2.35 0.29 -16.34
CA GLU A 39 -1.60 1.31 -15.60
C GLU A 39 -2.15 1.49 -14.20
N LEU A 40 -3.47 1.49 -14.05
CA LEU A 40 -4.15 1.54 -12.75
C LEU A 40 -3.82 0.30 -11.92
N ASP A 41 -3.82 -0.89 -12.52
CA ASP A 41 -3.47 -2.16 -11.89
C ASP A 41 -2.03 -2.15 -11.38
N ALA A 42 -1.09 -1.64 -12.18
CA ALA A 42 0.31 -1.54 -11.77
C ALA A 42 0.49 -0.54 -10.61
N MET A 43 -0.24 0.58 -10.60
CA MET A 43 -0.24 1.55 -9.51
C MET A 43 -0.80 0.93 -8.22
N ALA A 44 -1.94 0.25 -8.31
CA ALA A 44 -2.58 -0.44 -7.20
C ALA A 44 -1.69 -1.55 -6.65
N SER A 45 -1.08 -2.34 -7.53
CA SER A 45 -0.13 -3.41 -7.14
C SER A 45 1.06 -2.87 -6.36
N ASN A 46 1.59 -1.70 -6.73
CA ASN A 46 2.68 -1.07 -5.99
C ASN A 46 2.25 -0.63 -4.59
N ALA A 47 1.08 0.00 -4.47
CA ALA A 47 0.51 0.41 -3.19
C ALA A 47 0.22 -0.79 -2.26
N ILE A 48 -0.39 -1.84 -2.80
CA ILE A 48 -0.70 -3.08 -2.06
C ILE A 48 0.58 -3.77 -1.61
N SER A 49 1.61 -3.84 -2.47
CA SER A 49 2.90 -4.42 -2.10
C SER A 49 3.53 -3.69 -0.92
N ARG A 50 3.47 -2.35 -0.90
CA ARG A 50 3.94 -1.56 0.24
C ARG A 50 3.15 -1.87 1.51
N PHE A 51 1.83 -1.97 1.41
CA PHE A 51 0.98 -2.37 2.53
C PHE A 51 1.36 -3.74 3.10
N ILE A 52 1.50 -4.76 2.24
CA ILE A 52 1.82 -6.15 2.65
C ILE A 52 3.13 -6.19 3.44
N VAL A 53 4.17 -5.48 2.96
CA VAL A 53 5.46 -5.40 3.65
C VAL A 53 5.29 -4.78 5.04
N LEU A 54 4.60 -3.65 5.16
CA LEU A 54 4.38 -2.97 6.44
C LEU A 54 3.53 -3.79 7.42
N ALA A 55 2.48 -4.44 6.92
CA ALA A 55 1.65 -5.35 7.71
C ALA A 55 2.46 -6.56 8.21
N SER A 56 3.31 -7.14 7.36
CA SER A 56 4.21 -8.23 7.74
C SER A 56 5.22 -7.80 8.82
N HIS A 57 5.77 -6.58 8.70
CA HIS A 57 6.64 -6.02 9.74
C HIS A 57 5.89 -5.82 11.07
N ARG A 58 4.67 -5.28 11.03
CA ARG A 58 3.85 -5.11 12.24
C ARG A 58 3.57 -6.43 12.95
N ILE A 59 3.18 -7.47 12.21
CA ILE A 59 2.94 -8.80 12.79
C ILE A 59 4.20 -9.36 13.43
N LYS A 60 5.35 -9.19 12.78
CA LYS A 60 6.65 -9.63 13.32
C LYS A 60 7.04 -8.91 14.61
N GLU A 61 6.81 -7.59 14.68
CA GLU A 61 7.17 -6.76 15.83
C GLU A 61 6.18 -6.88 16.99
N GLN A 62 4.90 -7.09 16.66
CA GLN A 62 3.81 -7.19 17.62
C GLN A 62 2.85 -8.32 17.19
N PRO A 63 3.13 -9.58 17.53
CA PRO A 63 2.31 -10.71 17.08
C PRO A 63 0.91 -10.73 17.70
N GLU A 64 0.74 -10.22 18.93
CA GLU A 64 -0.55 -10.16 19.61
C GLU A 64 -1.38 -8.95 19.14
N GLY A 65 -2.69 -9.14 18.93
CA GLY A 65 -3.62 -8.06 18.55
C GLY A 65 -3.60 -7.68 17.07
N ASN A 66 -3.01 -8.53 16.21
CA ASN A 66 -2.98 -8.38 14.75
C ASN A 66 -3.56 -9.62 14.04
N GLU A 67 -4.54 -10.28 14.67
CA GLU A 67 -5.18 -11.49 14.16
C GLU A 67 -5.83 -11.25 12.79
N ASP A 68 -6.52 -10.12 12.62
CA ASP A 68 -7.15 -9.73 11.35
C ASP A 68 -6.12 -9.56 10.22
N LEU A 69 -4.98 -8.94 10.50
CA LEU A 69 -3.89 -8.77 9.52
C LEU A 69 -3.23 -10.10 9.20
N THR A 70 -3.09 -10.96 10.19
CA THR A 70 -2.52 -12.31 10.01
C THR A 70 -3.44 -13.14 9.12
N GLN A 71 -4.75 -13.12 9.37
CA GLN A 71 -5.75 -13.79 8.55
C GLN A 71 -5.76 -13.24 7.12
N LEU A 72 -5.75 -11.90 6.95
CA LEU A 72 -5.72 -11.27 5.62
C LEU A 72 -4.51 -11.70 4.78
N LEU A 73 -3.34 -11.87 5.39
CA LEU A 73 -2.09 -12.16 4.68
C LEU A 73 -1.80 -13.65 4.51
N LEU A 74 -2.23 -14.50 5.45
CA LEU A 74 -1.84 -15.92 5.51
C LEU A 74 -3.00 -16.90 5.29
N GLY A 75 -4.26 -16.46 5.35
CA GLY A 75 -5.45 -17.30 5.20
C GLY A 75 -5.94 -17.90 6.51
#